data_AF-A0A3D4Q697-F1
#
_entry.id   AF-A0A3D4Q697-F1
#
_cell.length_a   1.000
_cell.length_b   1.000
_cell.length_c   1.000
_cell.angle_alpha   90.00
_cell.angle_beta   90.00
_cell.angle_gamma   90.00
#
_symmetry.space_group_name_H-M   'P 1'
#
loop_
_entity.id
_entity.type
_entity.pdbx_description
1 polymer ?
#
loop_
_entity_poly.entity_id
_entity_poly.type
_entity_poly.pdbx_seq_one_letter_code
_entity_poly.pdbx_strand_id
1 'polypeptide(L)'
;MSVPTSVQSLLNKQNVHYQVSEVPVNENERALWHDQHLRTMSAAKSVILQDGKGRVQVIFSADRLLDLKAVNRQLSRELHAAKPEDIQKFCVSHNLQSIPALPKLAGLLTLIDRSLVERNELLADSGDDKQLLRFSREEFQQIIDDATICDIAVPLEPLEIDDTSSSDSDQILGAVRNFTQLRVKQRLEETLELPPLSDTAQRIIKLRVNPNADISDLAQIVETDPSLAAQVVSWAASPYYSAPGKIKSIHDAIVRVLGFDMVLNLALGLSLGKAMTIPKEGPHGALPYWQQAVYMAATIEGLVTAIPRDHRPSFGMAYLCGLLHNFGYLILAEVFPPYFHNYCELADTNPHVDHQAVERHLLGVTREQLGAALMSLWSMPEEVVVGLRQQCNPHYQ
;
A
#
# COMPACT_ATOMS: atom_id res chain seq x y z
N MET A 1 -11.53 31.67 -1.76
CA MET A 1 -12.44 30.50 -1.70
C MET A 1 -13.03 30.43 -0.30
N SER A 2 -14.28 30.01 -0.15
CA SER A 2 -14.99 30.02 1.13
C SER A 2 -15.30 28.60 1.59
N VAL A 3 -15.20 28.37 2.90
CA VAL A 3 -15.64 27.13 3.58
C VAL A 3 -16.98 26.65 3.01
N PRO A 4 -17.20 25.33 2.79
CA PRO A 4 -18.44 24.82 2.22
C PRO A 4 -19.69 25.33 2.96
N THR A 5 -20.73 25.73 2.22
CA THR A 5 -21.93 26.36 2.79
C THR A 5 -22.64 25.47 3.83
N SER A 6 -22.63 24.16 3.62
CA SER A 6 -23.17 23.16 4.56
C SER A 6 -22.43 23.18 5.90
N VAL A 7 -21.10 23.32 5.86
CA VAL A 7 -20.23 23.44 7.04
C VAL A 7 -20.44 24.78 7.74
N GLN A 8 -20.48 25.89 7.00
CA GLN A 8 -20.78 27.21 7.57
C GLN A 8 -22.14 27.23 8.27
N SER A 9 -23.17 26.61 7.66
CA SER A 9 -24.51 26.53 8.25
C SER A 9 -24.51 25.72 9.55
N LEU A 10 -23.74 24.63 9.62
CA LEU A 10 -23.59 23.80 10.81
C LEU A 10 -22.96 24.60 11.97
N LEU A 11 -21.82 25.26 11.71
CA LEU A 11 -21.08 26.02 12.73
C LEU A 11 -21.88 27.23 13.22
N ASN A 12 -22.54 27.95 12.30
CA ASN A 12 -23.38 29.10 12.66
C ASN A 12 -24.58 28.69 13.54
N LYS A 13 -25.19 27.52 13.30
CA LYS A 13 -26.29 27.01 14.13
C LYS A 13 -25.85 26.70 15.57
N GLN A 14 -24.59 26.32 15.76
CA GLN A 14 -24.01 26.03 17.08
C GLN A 14 -23.37 27.25 17.74
N ASN A 15 -23.37 28.40 17.05
CA ASN A 15 -22.74 29.64 17.50
C ASN A 15 -21.25 29.48 17.82
N VAL A 16 -20.55 28.65 17.03
CA VAL A 16 -19.14 28.34 17.22
C VAL A 16 -18.29 29.27 16.36
N HIS A 17 -17.31 29.93 16.98
CA HIS A 17 -16.29 30.70 16.28
C HIS A 17 -15.22 29.75 15.71
N TYR A 18 -14.66 30.13 14.55
CA TYR A 18 -13.60 29.38 13.90
C TYR A 18 -12.72 30.31 13.07
N GLN A 19 -11.47 29.90 12.86
CA GLN A 19 -10.57 30.56 11.91
C GLN A 19 -10.30 29.65 10.72
N VAL A 20 -10.15 30.22 9.54
CA VAL A 20 -9.76 29.48 8.34
C VAL A 20 -8.25 29.57 8.21
N SER A 21 -7.59 28.41 8.17
CA SER A 21 -6.18 28.30 7.84
C SER A 21 -6.06 27.79 6.41
N GLU A 22 -5.30 28.49 5.57
CA GLU A 22 -4.95 27.98 4.24
C GLU A 22 -3.91 26.85 4.37
N VAL A 23 -3.92 25.92 3.41
CA VAL A 23 -2.91 24.86 3.31
C VAL A 23 -1.54 25.51 3.03
N PRO A 24 -0.51 25.28 3.87
CA PRO A 24 0.84 25.67 3.59
C PRO A 24 1.32 24.96 2.33
N VAL A 25 1.91 25.74 1.44
CA VAL A 25 2.60 25.24 0.26
C VAL A 25 3.95 24.69 0.70
N ASN A 26 4.45 23.60 0.10
CA ASN A 26 5.78 23.12 0.45
C ASN A 26 6.87 24.16 0.09
N GLU A 27 8.12 23.95 0.52
CA GLU A 27 9.26 24.86 0.24
C GLU A 27 9.47 25.18 -1.25
N ASN A 28 8.89 24.39 -2.17
CA ASN A 28 8.95 24.54 -3.62
C ASN A 28 7.63 25.03 -4.24
N GLU A 29 6.73 25.65 -3.47
CA GLU A 29 5.41 26.12 -3.90
C GLU A 29 4.51 25.03 -4.54
N ARG A 30 4.75 23.75 -4.22
CA ARG A 30 3.85 22.66 -4.61
C ARG A 30 2.81 22.40 -3.51
N ALA A 31 1.55 22.28 -3.91
CA ALA A 31 0.48 21.84 -3.03
C ALA A 31 0.85 20.48 -2.43
N LEU A 32 0.79 20.37 -1.09
CA LEU A 32 0.82 19.09 -0.41
C LEU A 32 -0.47 18.33 -0.74
N TRP A 33 -0.38 17.01 -0.88
CA TRP A 33 -1.57 16.17 -0.96
C TRP A 33 -2.37 16.33 0.33
N HIS A 34 -3.69 16.48 0.24
CA HIS A 34 -4.55 16.87 1.36
C HIS A 34 -4.34 16.01 2.61
N ASP A 35 -4.30 14.69 2.47
CA ASP A 35 -4.05 13.74 3.56
C ASP A 35 -2.66 13.90 4.20
N GLN A 36 -1.61 14.15 3.40
CA GLN A 36 -0.26 14.37 3.92
C GLN A 36 -0.18 15.68 4.70
N HIS A 37 -0.87 16.71 4.24
CA HIS A 37 -0.95 17.98 4.95
C HIS A 37 -1.68 17.84 6.29
N LEU A 38 -2.85 17.18 6.29
CA LEU A 38 -3.59 16.87 7.51
C LEU A 38 -2.69 16.15 8.52
N ARG A 39 -1.92 15.17 8.05
CA ARG A 39 -1.00 14.39 8.87
C ARG A 39 0.12 15.23 9.49
N THR A 40 0.81 16.07 8.70
CA THR A 40 1.87 16.96 9.22
C THR A 40 1.36 17.90 10.30
N MET A 41 0.14 18.40 10.15
CA MET A 41 -0.48 19.29 11.12
C MET A 41 -1.16 18.55 12.28
N SER A 42 -1.15 17.21 12.26
CA SER A 42 -1.96 16.37 13.14
C SER A 42 -3.42 16.82 13.15
N ALA A 43 -3.96 17.26 12.03
CA ALA A 43 -5.34 17.73 11.94
C ALA A 43 -6.33 16.57 12.22
N ALA A 44 -7.52 16.90 12.71
CA ALA A 44 -8.64 16.00 12.73
C ALA A 44 -9.08 15.72 11.29
N LYS A 45 -9.21 14.44 10.98
CA LYS A 45 -9.83 13.94 9.75
C LYS A 45 -11.04 13.09 10.10
N SER A 46 -11.86 12.79 9.10
CA SER A 46 -13.00 11.89 9.30
C SER A 46 -13.09 10.81 8.25
N VAL A 47 -13.68 9.69 8.66
CA VAL A 47 -14.03 8.58 7.79
C VAL A 47 -15.46 8.16 8.05
N ILE A 48 -16.12 7.64 7.01
CA ILE A 48 -17.46 7.06 7.14
C ILE A 48 -17.32 5.54 7.13
N LEU A 49 -17.83 4.92 8.18
CA LEU A 49 -17.97 3.47 8.29
C LEU A 49 -19.44 3.08 8.13
N GLN A 50 -19.70 1.86 7.69
CA GLN A 50 -21.06 1.37 7.48
C GLN A 50 -21.21 -0.12 7.77
N ASP A 51 -22.45 -0.53 8.05
CA ASP A 51 -22.89 -1.93 8.10
C ASP A 51 -24.40 -1.99 7.72
N GLY A 52 -25.05 -3.14 7.91
CA GLY A 52 -26.49 -3.29 7.65
C GLY A 52 -27.43 -2.43 8.51
N LYS A 53 -26.96 -1.85 9.62
CA LYS A 53 -27.72 -0.96 10.52
C LYS A 53 -27.60 0.52 10.12
N GLY A 54 -26.64 0.88 9.26
CA GLY A 54 -26.47 2.25 8.75
C GLY A 54 -25.03 2.77 8.85
N ARG A 55 -24.85 4.08 8.72
CA ARG A 55 -23.54 4.75 8.67
C ARG A 55 -23.14 5.38 10.00
N VAL A 56 -21.84 5.46 10.22
CA VAL A 56 -21.21 6.11 11.38
C VAL A 56 -20.06 6.96 10.88
N GLN A 57 -19.97 8.19 11.36
CA GLN A 57 -18.80 9.04 11.15
C GLN A 57 -17.81 8.81 12.29
N VAL A 58 -16.53 8.66 11.95
CA VAL A 58 -15.47 8.54 12.93
C VAL A 58 -14.45 9.65 12.69
N ILE A 59 -14.16 10.42 13.73
CA ILE A 59 -13.24 11.56 13.69
C ILE A 59 -12.04 11.24 14.57
N PHE A 60 -10.84 11.31 14.01
CA PHE A 60 -9.59 11.00 14.69
C PHE A 60 -8.46 11.85 14.10
N SER A 61 -7.30 11.86 14.76
CA SER A 61 -6.19 12.65 14.27
C SER A 61 -5.41 11.96 13.15
N ALA A 62 -5.00 12.73 12.15
CA ALA A 62 -4.31 12.21 10.97
C ALA A 62 -2.88 11.69 11.25
N ASP A 63 -2.30 11.97 12.42
CA ASP A 63 -1.04 11.35 12.91
C ASP A 63 -1.28 10.00 13.61
N ARG A 64 -2.50 9.48 13.55
CA ARG A 64 -2.92 8.22 14.17
C ARG A 64 -3.54 7.28 13.12
N LEU A 65 -3.47 5.99 13.41
CA LEU A 65 -4.16 4.93 12.68
C LEU A 65 -5.46 4.59 13.41
N LEU A 66 -6.57 4.55 12.69
CA LEU A 66 -7.86 4.12 13.24
C LEU A 66 -7.87 2.60 13.42
N ASP A 67 -8.10 2.14 14.65
CA ASP A 67 -8.29 0.74 14.98
C ASP A 67 -9.78 0.38 14.80
N LEU A 68 -10.10 -0.21 13.65
CA LEU A 68 -11.45 -0.64 13.32
C LEU A 68 -12.02 -1.65 14.33
N LYS A 69 -11.19 -2.48 14.97
CA LYS A 69 -11.63 -3.42 16.01
C LYS A 69 -12.02 -2.68 17.29
N ALA A 70 -11.31 -1.62 17.65
CA ALA A 70 -11.68 -0.76 18.77
C ALA A 70 -13.04 -0.08 18.52
N VAL A 71 -13.25 0.47 17.32
CA VAL A 71 -14.53 1.06 16.91
C VAL A 71 -15.68 0.05 16.99
N ASN A 72 -15.48 -1.13 16.40
CA ASN A 72 -16.51 -2.18 16.36
C ASN A 72 -16.87 -2.69 17.77
N ARG A 73 -15.89 -2.80 18.66
CA ARG A 73 -16.10 -3.14 20.07
C ARG A 73 -16.90 -2.06 20.81
N GLN A 74 -16.59 -0.79 20.58
CA GLN A 74 -17.28 0.33 21.22
C GLN A 74 -18.77 0.37 20.86
N LEU A 75 -19.11 0.07 19.60
CA LEU A 75 -20.48 0.12 19.10
C LEU A 75 -21.21 -1.24 19.12
N SER A 76 -20.51 -2.33 19.40
CA SER A 76 -21.03 -3.70 19.23
C SER A 76 -21.62 -3.91 17.82
N ARG A 77 -20.84 -3.54 16.81
CA ARG A 77 -21.17 -3.57 15.37
C ARG A 77 -20.04 -4.21 14.56
N GLU A 78 -20.32 -4.50 13.30
CA GLU A 78 -19.35 -5.00 12.32
C GLU A 78 -19.26 -3.99 11.17
N LEU A 79 -18.79 -2.80 11.52
CA LEU A 79 -18.57 -1.71 10.58
C LEU A 79 -17.36 -2.00 9.70
N HIS A 80 -17.48 -1.63 8.44
CA HIS A 80 -16.43 -1.66 7.41
C HIS A 80 -16.32 -0.28 6.74
N ALA A 81 -15.24 -0.05 6.00
CA ALA A 81 -15.07 1.20 5.26
C ALA A 81 -16.22 1.43 4.26
N ALA A 82 -16.76 2.64 4.19
CA ALA A 82 -17.70 2.98 3.13
C ALA A 82 -16.99 2.98 1.76
N LYS A 83 -17.64 2.45 0.73
CA LYS A 83 -17.07 2.39 -0.62
C LYS A 83 -16.82 3.81 -1.16
N PRO A 84 -15.75 4.04 -1.94
CA PRO A 84 -15.46 5.36 -2.50
C PRO A 84 -16.63 5.97 -3.28
N GLU A 85 -17.38 5.15 -4.02
CA GLU A 85 -18.57 5.57 -4.76
C GLU A 85 -19.68 6.12 -3.85
N ASP A 86 -19.86 5.50 -2.68
CA ASP A 86 -20.88 5.89 -1.70
C ASP A 86 -20.47 7.15 -0.96
N ILE A 87 -19.18 7.31 -0.68
CA ILE A 87 -18.59 8.54 -0.13
C ILE A 87 -18.76 9.67 -1.15
N GLN A 88 -18.43 9.45 -2.42
CA GLN A 88 -18.57 10.47 -3.47
C GLN A 88 -20.02 10.92 -3.62
N LYS A 89 -20.98 9.99 -3.66
CA LYS A 89 -22.41 10.32 -3.69
C LYS A 89 -22.83 11.15 -2.47
N PHE A 90 -22.33 10.79 -1.29
CA PHE A 90 -22.59 11.53 -0.06
C PHE A 90 -22.04 12.97 -0.16
N CYS A 91 -20.78 13.14 -0.58
CA CYS A 91 -20.15 14.45 -0.78
C CYS A 91 -20.94 15.32 -1.76
N VAL A 92 -21.28 14.77 -2.94
CA VAL A 92 -22.06 15.48 -3.96
C VAL A 92 -23.42 15.92 -3.44
N SER A 93 -24.14 15.06 -2.70
CA SER A 93 -25.46 15.40 -2.14
C SER A 93 -25.42 16.50 -1.08
N HIS A 94 -24.27 16.75 -0.46
CA HIS A 94 -24.08 17.77 0.57
C HIS A 94 -23.18 18.94 0.11
N ASN A 95 -22.84 18.99 -1.18
CA ASN A 95 -21.97 19.99 -1.80
C ASN A 95 -20.59 20.11 -1.10
N LEU A 96 -19.95 18.96 -0.89
CA LEU A 96 -18.63 18.80 -0.26
C LEU A 96 -17.64 18.19 -1.26
N GLN A 97 -16.33 18.41 -1.07
CA GLN A 97 -15.27 17.72 -1.81
C GLN A 97 -14.77 16.49 -1.02
N SER A 98 -14.53 16.66 0.28
CA SER A 98 -14.18 15.60 1.23
C SER A 98 -15.17 15.54 2.41
N ILE A 99 -15.06 14.52 3.28
CA ILE A 99 -15.89 14.45 4.49
C ILE A 99 -15.25 15.32 5.58
N PRO A 100 -15.87 16.44 5.98
CA PRO A 100 -15.30 17.33 6.99
C PRO A 100 -15.19 16.64 8.34
N ALA A 101 -14.16 17.00 9.10
CA ALA A 101 -13.93 16.51 10.46
C ALA A 101 -14.80 17.23 11.50
N LEU A 102 -16.10 17.29 11.23
CA LEU A 102 -17.11 17.92 12.08
C LEU A 102 -18.25 16.94 12.39
N PRO A 103 -18.65 16.80 13.67
CA PRO A 103 -19.79 16.00 14.10
C PRO A 103 -21.12 16.50 13.53
N LYS A 104 -22.16 15.65 13.67
CA LYS A 104 -23.55 15.93 13.24
C LYS A 104 -23.69 16.19 11.74
N LEU A 105 -22.68 15.86 10.95
CA LEU A 105 -22.75 15.92 9.50
C LEU A 105 -23.87 15.01 9.01
N ALA A 106 -24.89 15.60 8.38
CA ALA A 106 -26.08 14.89 7.89
C ALA A 106 -26.81 14.02 8.95
N GLY A 107 -26.67 14.34 10.23
CA GLY A 107 -27.28 13.58 11.33
C GLY A 107 -26.65 12.20 11.59
N LEU A 108 -25.44 11.95 11.08
CA LEU A 108 -24.71 10.72 11.37
C LEU A 108 -24.36 10.60 12.86
N LEU A 109 -24.41 9.38 13.39
CA LEU A 109 -23.78 9.07 14.67
C LEU A 109 -22.26 9.32 14.53
N THR A 110 -21.70 10.13 15.41
CA THR A 110 -20.28 10.50 15.37
C THR A 110 -19.53 9.91 16.57
N LEU A 111 -18.46 9.17 16.29
CA LEU A 111 -17.42 8.82 17.26
C LEU A 111 -16.25 9.78 17.12
N ILE A 112 -15.63 10.16 18.23
CA ILE A 112 -14.44 10.99 18.25
C ILE A 112 -13.38 10.32 19.10
N ASP A 113 -12.18 10.21 18.55
CA ASP A 113 -11.03 9.70 19.29
C ASP A 113 -10.61 10.68 20.40
N ARG A 114 -10.38 10.14 21.60
CA ARG A 114 -10.05 10.91 22.80
C ARG A 114 -8.85 11.83 22.62
N SER A 115 -7.85 11.46 21.82
CA SER A 115 -6.64 12.28 21.65
C SER A 115 -6.90 13.64 21.03
N LEU A 116 -8.05 13.85 20.39
CA LEU A 116 -8.45 15.16 19.85
C LEU A 116 -8.98 16.10 20.93
N VAL A 117 -9.65 15.57 21.95
CA VAL A 117 -10.30 16.34 23.02
C VAL A 117 -9.29 16.92 24.02
N GLU A 118 -8.12 16.30 24.11
CA GLU A 118 -7.04 16.68 25.01
C GLU A 118 -6.18 17.84 24.47
N ARG A 119 -6.43 18.30 23.24
CA ARG A 119 -5.62 19.32 22.57
C ARG A 119 -6.07 20.74 22.91
N ASN A 120 -5.11 21.66 23.01
CA ASN A 120 -5.38 23.08 23.27
C ASN A 120 -5.88 23.82 22.02
N GLU A 121 -5.41 23.42 20.86
CA GLU A 121 -5.79 23.95 19.55
C GLU A 121 -6.01 22.76 18.61
N LEU A 122 -7.07 22.81 17.81
CA LEU A 122 -7.40 21.77 16.87
C LEU A 122 -7.53 22.35 15.46
N LEU A 123 -6.86 21.72 14.51
CA LEU A 123 -7.13 21.87 13.09
C LEU A 123 -8.02 20.73 12.64
N ALA A 124 -9.02 21.00 11.83
CA ALA A 124 -9.97 20.02 11.31
C ALA A 124 -10.13 20.19 9.80
N ASP A 125 -10.26 19.07 9.09
CA ASP A 125 -10.63 19.07 7.68
C ASP A 125 -11.98 19.79 7.50
N SER A 126 -12.00 20.78 6.61
CA SER A 126 -13.15 21.61 6.31
C SER A 126 -14.12 20.99 5.30
N GLY A 127 -13.77 19.87 4.66
CA GLY A 127 -14.52 19.31 3.54
C GLY A 127 -14.11 19.90 2.18
N ASP A 128 -13.08 20.76 2.17
CA ASP A 128 -12.43 21.35 1.01
C ASP A 128 -10.92 21.10 1.09
N ASP A 129 -10.33 20.65 -0.02
CA ASP A 129 -8.95 20.16 -0.02
C ASP A 129 -7.90 21.25 0.27
N LYS A 130 -8.30 22.53 0.28
CA LYS A 130 -7.41 23.70 0.38
C LYS A 130 -7.52 24.46 1.70
N GLN A 131 -8.43 24.07 2.58
CA GLN A 131 -8.71 24.83 3.80
C GLN A 131 -8.85 23.91 5.01
N LEU A 132 -8.28 24.34 6.14
CA LEU A 132 -8.52 23.74 7.44
C LEU A 132 -9.28 24.72 8.32
N LEU A 133 -10.10 24.18 9.20
CA LEU A 133 -10.78 24.93 10.25
C LEU A 133 -9.95 24.83 11.52
N ARG A 134 -9.69 25.96 12.15
CA ARG A 134 -8.98 26.06 13.41
C ARG A 134 -9.97 26.39 14.52
N PHE A 135 -9.90 25.61 15.59
CA PHE A 135 -10.73 25.72 16.78
C PHE A 135 -9.85 25.80 18.03
N SER A 136 -10.25 26.62 18.98
CA SER A 136 -9.79 26.48 20.37
C SER A 136 -10.37 25.21 20.99
N ARG A 137 -9.81 24.79 22.12
CA ARG A 137 -10.34 23.67 22.89
C ARG A 137 -11.81 23.89 23.28
N GLU A 138 -12.15 25.09 23.74
CA GLU A 138 -13.51 25.42 24.16
C GLU A 138 -14.50 25.37 23.00
N GLU A 139 -14.12 25.88 21.82
CA GLU A 139 -14.92 25.83 20.59
C GLU A 139 -15.13 24.39 20.14
N PHE A 140 -14.08 23.56 20.17
CA PHE A 140 -14.21 22.15 19.82
C PHE A 140 -15.12 21.41 20.80
N GLN A 141 -15.03 21.70 22.11
CA GLN A 141 -15.90 21.08 23.11
C GLN A 141 -17.38 21.37 22.87
N GLN A 142 -17.71 22.58 22.40
CA GLN A 142 -19.08 22.93 22.01
C GLN A 142 -19.58 22.15 20.78
N ILE A 143 -18.69 21.89 19.82
CA ILE A 143 -19.02 21.15 18.59
C ILE A 143 -19.33 19.68 18.89
N ILE A 144 -18.60 19.08 19.84
CA ILE A 144 -18.62 17.63 20.11
C ILE A 144 -19.61 17.19 21.20
N ASP A 145 -20.45 18.08 21.73
CA ASP A 145 -21.29 17.82 22.92
C ASP A 145 -22.17 16.55 22.83
N ASP A 146 -22.65 16.20 21.62
CA ASP A 146 -23.46 14.99 21.39
C ASP A 146 -22.66 13.81 20.80
N ALA A 147 -21.34 13.94 20.66
CA ALA A 147 -20.50 12.89 20.08
C ALA A 147 -20.01 11.90 21.15
N THR A 148 -19.81 10.65 20.76
CA THR A 148 -19.27 9.64 21.69
C THR A 148 -17.75 9.66 21.65
N ILE A 149 -17.12 10.02 22.77
CA ILE A 149 -15.66 10.07 22.91
C ILE A 149 -15.14 8.69 23.34
N CYS A 150 -14.14 8.16 22.62
CA CYS A 150 -13.61 6.82 22.88
C CYS A 150 -12.14 6.69 22.46
N ASP A 151 -11.46 5.64 22.93
CA ASP A 151 -10.09 5.30 22.54
C ASP A 151 -10.16 4.35 21.33
N ILE A 152 -9.99 4.90 20.13
CA ILE A 152 -10.25 4.17 18.87
C ILE A 152 -9.14 4.33 17.82
N ALA A 153 -8.14 5.17 18.09
CA ALA A 153 -6.96 5.32 17.25
C ALA A 153 -5.67 5.06 18.03
N VAL A 154 -4.61 4.68 17.31
CA VAL A 154 -3.26 4.43 17.84
C VAL A 154 -2.24 5.36 17.18
N PRO A 155 -1.21 5.84 17.90
CA PRO A 155 -0.18 6.71 17.30
C PRO A 155 0.56 6.02 16.15
N LEU A 156 0.87 6.75 15.07
CA LEU A 156 1.60 6.21 13.92
C LEU A 156 3.11 6.08 14.16
N GLU A 157 3.71 7.00 14.92
CA GLU A 157 5.17 7.07 15.09
C GLU A 157 5.82 5.72 15.45
N PRO A 158 5.30 4.92 16.42
CA PRO A 158 5.88 3.61 16.72
C PRO A 158 5.71 2.56 15.61
N LEU A 159 4.72 2.74 14.73
CA LEU A 159 4.39 1.81 13.64
C LEU A 159 5.20 2.08 12.36
N GLU A 160 5.78 3.27 12.25
CA GLU A 160 6.56 3.67 11.07
C GLU A 160 8.06 3.49 11.26
N ILE A 161 8.50 3.39 12.51
CA ILE A 161 9.89 3.07 12.84
C ILE A 161 10.10 1.57 12.64
N ASP A 162 11.11 1.21 11.86
CA ASP A 162 11.48 -0.19 11.66
C ASP A 162 12.12 -0.77 12.92
N ASP A 163 11.62 -1.91 13.40
CA ASP A 163 12.19 -2.59 14.56
C ASP A 163 13.45 -3.35 14.15
N THR A 164 14.60 -2.83 14.57
CA THR A 164 15.92 -3.42 14.33
C THR A 164 16.45 -4.23 15.53
N SER A 165 15.64 -4.37 16.59
CA SER A 165 16.05 -5.08 17.82
C SER A 165 16.13 -6.60 17.66
N SER A 166 15.41 -7.15 16.68
CA SER A 166 15.36 -8.59 16.39
C SER A 166 15.47 -8.85 14.89
N SER A 167 15.90 -10.05 14.50
CA SER A 167 16.03 -10.37 13.08
C SER A 167 14.66 -10.48 12.41
N ASP A 168 14.57 -10.15 11.12
CA ASP A 168 13.33 -10.32 10.34
C ASP A 168 12.80 -11.76 10.45
N SER A 169 13.70 -12.75 10.48
CA SER A 169 13.31 -14.16 10.65
C SER A 169 12.60 -14.39 11.98
N ASP A 170 13.09 -13.83 13.08
CA ASP A 170 12.47 -13.98 14.39
C ASP A 170 11.11 -13.27 14.45
N GLN A 171 11.01 -12.08 13.88
CA GLN A 171 9.76 -11.31 13.80
C GLN A 171 8.70 -12.06 12.98
N ILE A 172 9.07 -12.59 11.81
CA ILE A 172 8.17 -13.37 10.95
C ILE A 172 7.72 -14.66 11.66
N LEU A 173 8.64 -15.42 12.28
CA LEU A 173 8.26 -16.63 13.02
C LEU A 173 7.36 -16.31 14.22
N GLY A 174 7.59 -15.17 14.89
CA GLY A 174 6.71 -14.64 15.93
C GLY A 174 5.30 -14.35 15.42
N ALA A 175 5.19 -13.68 14.28
CA ALA A 175 3.91 -13.38 13.63
C ALA A 175 3.17 -14.67 13.22
N VAL A 176 3.86 -15.61 12.56
CA VAL A 176 3.26 -16.89 12.16
C VAL A 176 2.75 -17.66 13.37
N ARG A 177 3.52 -17.72 14.45
CA ARG A 177 3.12 -18.39 15.70
C ARG A 177 1.88 -17.76 16.34
N ASN A 178 1.75 -16.44 16.27
CA ASN A 178 0.68 -15.70 16.95
C ASN A 178 -0.61 -15.64 16.12
N PHE A 179 -0.50 -15.66 14.79
CA PHE A 179 -1.60 -15.34 13.88
C PHE A 179 -2.00 -16.48 12.94
N THR A 180 -1.31 -17.62 12.97
CA THR A 180 -1.67 -18.78 12.13
C THR A 180 -1.73 -20.07 12.95
N GLN A 181 -2.32 -21.11 12.36
CA GLN A 181 -2.25 -22.47 12.89
C GLN A 181 -1.04 -23.25 12.34
N LEU A 182 -0.19 -22.60 11.55
CA LEU A 182 0.96 -23.24 10.93
C LEU A 182 1.95 -23.66 12.02
N ARG A 183 2.48 -24.88 11.87
CA ARG A 183 3.50 -25.37 12.76
C ARG A 183 4.80 -24.64 12.47
N VAL A 184 5.30 -23.89 13.45
CA VAL A 184 6.66 -23.33 13.41
C VAL A 184 7.66 -24.49 13.32
N LYS A 185 8.32 -24.60 12.18
CA LYS A 185 9.36 -25.60 11.88
C LYS A 185 10.74 -24.94 11.98
N GLN A 186 11.78 -25.74 11.77
CA GLN A 186 13.17 -25.27 11.87
C GLN A 186 13.54 -24.29 10.75
N ARG A 187 12.86 -24.38 9.59
CA ARG A 187 13.09 -23.50 8.43
C ARG A 187 11.85 -22.65 8.14
N LEU A 188 12.08 -21.41 7.73
CA LEU A 188 11.02 -20.45 7.44
C LEU A 188 10.14 -20.91 6.27
N GLU A 189 10.74 -21.45 5.19
CA GLU A 189 10.01 -22.00 4.03
C GLU A 189 9.01 -23.10 4.42
N GLU A 190 9.41 -23.98 5.34
CA GLU A 190 8.57 -25.09 5.78
C GLU A 190 7.46 -24.64 6.73
N THR A 191 7.72 -23.53 7.44
CA THR A 191 6.78 -22.90 8.38
C THR A 191 5.69 -22.15 7.63
N LEU A 192 6.05 -21.44 6.56
CA LEU A 192 5.11 -20.70 5.71
C LEU A 192 4.38 -21.60 4.70
N GLU A 193 4.73 -22.89 4.63
CA GLU A 193 4.18 -23.89 3.69
C GLU A 193 4.16 -23.39 2.24
N LEU A 194 5.16 -22.57 1.87
CA LEU A 194 5.20 -21.96 0.55
C LEU A 194 5.46 -23.01 -0.52
N PRO A 195 4.83 -22.86 -1.70
CA PRO A 195 5.01 -23.80 -2.79
C PRO A 195 6.47 -23.80 -3.25
N PRO A 196 7.01 -24.98 -3.62
CA PRO A 196 8.37 -25.08 -4.08
C PRO A 196 8.55 -24.31 -5.40
N LEU A 197 9.72 -23.70 -5.54
CA LEU A 197 10.07 -22.96 -6.74
C LEU A 197 10.15 -23.90 -7.95
N SER A 198 9.47 -23.56 -9.04
CA SER A 198 9.49 -24.36 -10.28
C SER A 198 10.90 -24.51 -10.85
N ASP A 199 11.18 -25.63 -11.53
CA ASP A 199 12.47 -25.87 -12.20
C ASP A 199 12.81 -24.75 -13.19
N THR A 200 11.80 -24.27 -13.95
CA THR A 200 11.93 -23.13 -14.85
C THR A 200 12.43 -21.89 -14.12
N ALA A 201 11.81 -21.52 -12.99
CA ALA A 201 12.26 -20.36 -12.21
C ALA A 201 13.69 -20.55 -11.68
N GLN A 202 14.02 -21.73 -11.13
CA GLN A 202 15.37 -22.02 -10.64
C GLN A 202 16.43 -21.88 -11.74
N ARG A 203 16.14 -22.37 -12.95
CA ARG A 203 17.02 -22.25 -14.11
C ARG A 203 17.18 -20.79 -14.54
N ILE A 204 16.11 -20.00 -14.53
CA ILE A 204 16.17 -18.56 -14.84
C ILE A 204 17.01 -17.79 -13.81
N ILE A 205 16.84 -18.08 -12.51
CA ILE A 205 17.65 -17.45 -11.43
C ILE A 205 19.13 -17.79 -11.62
N LYS A 206 19.46 -19.07 -11.86
CA LYS A 206 20.84 -19.50 -12.14
C LYS A 206 21.42 -18.80 -13.36
N LEU A 207 20.62 -18.64 -14.42
CA LEU A 207 21.05 -17.93 -15.62
C LEU A 207 21.33 -16.45 -15.32
N ARG A 208 20.50 -15.82 -14.49
CA ARG A 208 20.64 -14.41 -14.14
C ARG A 208 21.95 -14.07 -13.41
N VAL A 209 22.40 -14.95 -12.53
CA VAL A 209 23.65 -14.76 -11.79
C VAL A 209 24.88 -15.23 -12.57
N ASN A 210 24.70 -15.82 -13.75
CA ASN A 210 25.80 -16.31 -14.60
C ASN A 210 26.29 -15.19 -15.54
N PRO A 211 27.54 -14.69 -15.38
CA PRO A 211 28.08 -13.63 -16.24
C PRO A 211 28.33 -14.07 -17.69
N ASN A 212 28.33 -15.38 -17.96
CA ASN A 212 28.55 -15.97 -19.28
C ASN A 212 27.23 -16.43 -19.94
N ALA A 213 26.07 -16.09 -19.38
CA ALA A 213 24.78 -16.44 -19.95
C ALA A 213 24.57 -15.79 -21.31
N ASP A 214 24.08 -16.55 -22.29
CA ASP A 214 23.75 -16.04 -23.60
C ASP A 214 22.25 -16.18 -23.95
N ILE A 215 21.86 -15.60 -25.09
CA ILE A 215 20.47 -15.60 -25.56
C ILE A 215 19.97 -17.03 -25.85
N SER A 216 20.86 -17.93 -26.25
CA SER A 216 20.53 -19.33 -26.56
C SER A 216 20.15 -20.07 -25.28
N ASP A 217 20.88 -19.84 -24.19
CA ASP A 217 20.57 -20.41 -22.87
C ASP A 217 19.16 -19.99 -22.41
N LEU A 218 18.82 -18.70 -22.52
CA LEU A 218 17.49 -18.20 -22.16
C LEU A 218 16.40 -18.77 -23.07
N ALA A 219 16.65 -18.78 -24.39
CA ALA A 219 15.71 -19.35 -25.35
C ALA A 219 15.41 -20.82 -25.03
N GLN A 220 16.43 -21.62 -24.69
CA GLN A 220 16.27 -23.03 -24.34
C GLN A 220 15.44 -23.21 -23.07
N ILE A 221 15.59 -22.35 -22.06
CA ILE A 221 14.74 -22.41 -20.86
C ILE A 221 13.28 -22.06 -21.22
N VAL A 222 13.07 -20.99 -21.97
CA VAL A 222 11.73 -20.56 -22.39
C VAL A 222 11.05 -21.63 -23.27
N GLU A 223 11.79 -22.27 -24.17
CA GLU A 223 11.29 -23.34 -25.04
C GLU A 223 10.83 -24.58 -24.26
N THR A 224 11.39 -24.83 -23.07
CA THR A 224 10.95 -25.94 -22.21
C THR A 224 9.64 -25.69 -21.47
N ASP A 225 9.16 -24.45 -21.38
CA ASP A 225 7.85 -24.11 -20.80
C ASP A 225 6.92 -23.56 -21.90
N PRO A 226 6.01 -24.39 -22.47
CA PRO A 226 5.12 -23.97 -23.55
C PRO A 226 4.26 -22.75 -23.23
N SER A 227 3.88 -22.55 -21.97
CA SER A 227 3.08 -21.40 -21.54
C SER A 227 3.92 -20.11 -21.55
N LEU A 228 5.17 -20.20 -21.11
CA LEU A 228 6.10 -19.07 -21.15
C LEU A 228 6.50 -18.74 -22.60
N ALA A 229 6.80 -19.76 -23.40
CA ALA A 229 7.05 -19.65 -24.84
C ALA A 229 5.95 -18.88 -25.57
N ALA A 230 4.69 -19.27 -25.35
CA ALA A 230 3.54 -18.60 -25.95
C ALA A 230 3.44 -17.12 -25.53
N GLN A 231 3.73 -16.80 -24.27
CA GLN A 231 3.70 -15.44 -23.75
C GLN A 231 4.80 -14.57 -24.36
N VAL A 232 6.04 -15.07 -24.43
CA VAL A 232 7.17 -14.34 -25.06
C VAL A 232 6.87 -14.02 -26.53
N VAL A 233 6.35 -14.98 -27.28
CA VAL A 233 5.93 -14.76 -28.67
C VAL A 233 4.78 -13.75 -28.74
N SER A 234 3.78 -13.86 -27.86
CA SER A 234 2.65 -12.93 -27.81
C SER A 234 3.07 -11.50 -27.49
N TRP A 235 4.04 -11.31 -26.59
CA TRP A 235 4.57 -9.98 -26.27
C TRP A 235 5.35 -9.41 -27.44
N ALA A 236 6.23 -10.18 -28.06
CA ALA A 236 7.00 -9.73 -29.22
C ALA A 236 6.09 -9.39 -30.42
N ALA A 237 4.94 -10.07 -30.55
CA ALA A 237 3.94 -9.78 -31.58
C ALA A 237 2.96 -8.65 -31.21
N SER A 238 3.04 -8.10 -29.99
CA SER A 238 2.14 -7.04 -29.52
C SER A 238 2.32 -5.74 -30.34
N PRO A 239 1.23 -5.01 -30.66
CA PRO A 239 1.32 -3.71 -31.31
C PRO A 239 2.25 -2.72 -30.59
N TYR A 240 2.40 -2.86 -29.28
CA TYR A 240 3.30 -2.05 -28.45
C TYR A 240 4.74 -2.03 -28.98
N TYR A 241 5.25 -3.19 -29.42
CA TYR A 241 6.63 -3.31 -29.89
C TYR A 241 6.81 -3.06 -31.39
N SER A 242 5.71 -2.92 -32.14
CA SER A 242 5.73 -2.58 -33.58
C SER A 242 6.75 -3.43 -34.38
N ALA A 243 6.82 -4.73 -34.08
CA ALA A 243 7.87 -5.60 -34.61
C ALA A 243 7.81 -5.68 -36.15
N PRO A 244 8.92 -5.49 -36.87
CA PRO A 244 8.93 -5.58 -38.33
C PRO A 244 8.78 -7.04 -38.77
N GLY A 245 7.66 -7.39 -39.39
CA GLY A 245 7.39 -8.73 -39.91
C GLY A 245 7.02 -9.78 -38.84
N LYS A 246 6.80 -11.03 -39.25
CA LYS A 246 6.37 -12.12 -38.36
C LYS A 246 7.52 -12.63 -37.49
N ILE A 247 7.24 -12.85 -36.20
CA ILE A 247 8.16 -13.52 -35.26
C ILE A 247 8.32 -14.99 -35.68
N LYS A 248 9.56 -15.47 -35.83
CA LYS A 248 9.84 -16.83 -36.36
C LYS A 248 10.22 -17.85 -35.28
N SER A 249 10.78 -17.40 -34.16
CA SER A 249 11.21 -18.24 -33.04
C SER A 249 11.31 -17.42 -31.76
N ILE A 250 11.49 -18.09 -30.62
CA ILE A 250 11.77 -17.42 -29.34
C ILE A 250 13.09 -16.66 -29.40
N HIS A 251 14.12 -17.25 -30.00
CA HIS A 251 15.38 -16.58 -30.22
C HIS A 251 15.21 -15.28 -31.04
N ASP A 252 14.41 -15.30 -32.12
CA ASP A 252 14.07 -14.10 -32.91
C ASP A 252 13.31 -13.05 -32.08
N ALA A 253 12.37 -13.49 -31.22
CA ALA A 253 11.64 -12.60 -30.31
C ALA A 253 12.58 -11.88 -29.32
N ILE A 254 13.56 -12.60 -28.75
CA ILE A 254 14.51 -12.04 -27.79
C ILE A 254 15.46 -11.07 -28.49
N VAL A 255 16.11 -11.48 -29.60
CA VAL A 255 17.15 -10.66 -30.24
C VAL A 255 16.58 -9.40 -30.88
N ARG A 256 15.46 -9.52 -31.59
CA ARG A 256 14.99 -8.47 -32.50
C ARG A 256 13.98 -7.52 -31.87
N VAL A 257 13.31 -7.94 -30.79
CA VAL A 257 12.14 -7.22 -30.28
C VAL A 257 12.25 -6.91 -28.79
N LEU A 258 12.39 -7.93 -27.94
CA LEU A 258 12.23 -7.75 -26.50
C LEU A 258 13.54 -7.48 -25.74
N GLY A 259 14.64 -8.10 -26.17
CA GLY A 259 15.91 -8.08 -25.43
C GLY A 259 16.02 -9.18 -24.36
N PHE A 260 17.26 -9.54 -24.04
CA PHE A 260 17.59 -10.61 -23.09
C PHE A 260 17.05 -10.32 -21.68
N ASP A 261 17.39 -9.16 -21.10
CA ASP A 261 17.01 -8.82 -19.73
C ASP A 261 15.50 -8.73 -19.52
N MET A 262 14.76 -8.16 -20.49
CA MET A 262 13.31 -8.05 -20.41
C MET A 262 12.65 -9.44 -20.40
N VAL A 263 13.04 -10.32 -21.33
CA VAL A 263 12.47 -11.67 -21.39
C VAL A 263 12.83 -12.45 -20.13
N LEU A 264 14.08 -12.34 -19.65
CA LEU A 264 14.50 -13.00 -18.42
C LEU A 264 13.69 -12.48 -17.21
N ASN A 265 13.52 -11.17 -17.07
CA ASN A 265 12.75 -10.55 -15.97
C ASN A 265 11.29 -10.97 -15.98
N LEU A 266 10.61 -10.88 -17.13
CA LEU A 266 9.21 -11.26 -17.25
C LEU A 266 9.02 -12.76 -17.06
N ALA A 267 9.92 -13.58 -17.60
CA ALA A 267 9.89 -15.03 -17.41
C ALA A 267 10.04 -15.41 -15.94
N LEU A 268 10.95 -14.75 -15.23
CA LEU A 268 11.12 -14.94 -13.79
C LEU A 268 9.86 -14.50 -13.05
N GLY A 269 9.39 -13.27 -13.27
CA GLY A 269 8.19 -12.73 -12.64
C GLY A 269 6.97 -13.64 -12.82
N LEU A 270 6.71 -14.13 -14.03
CA LEU A 270 5.62 -15.09 -14.29
C LEU A 270 5.83 -16.42 -13.59
N SER A 271 7.05 -16.95 -13.59
CA SER A 271 7.34 -18.25 -12.98
C SER A 271 7.20 -18.20 -11.46
N LEU A 272 7.55 -17.06 -10.83
CA LEU A 272 7.28 -16.79 -9.42
C LEU A 272 5.78 -16.56 -9.17
N GLY A 273 5.12 -15.84 -10.07
CA GLY A 273 3.68 -15.59 -10.03
C GLY A 273 2.83 -16.85 -10.09
N LYS A 274 3.25 -17.87 -10.84
CA LYS A 274 2.59 -19.20 -10.88
C LYS A 274 2.64 -19.92 -9.54
N ALA A 275 3.60 -19.58 -8.67
CA ALA A 275 3.70 -20.19 -7.35
C ALA A 275 2.64 -19.64 -6.38
N MET A 276 2.11 -18.44 -6.60
CA MET A 276 1.21 -17.79 -5.65
C MET A 276 -0.20 -17.59 -6.21
N THR A 277 -1.20 -17.60 -5.34
CA THR A 277 -2.56 -17.21 -5.73
C THR A 277 -2.67 -15.69 -5.69
N ILE A 278 -3.18 -15.08 -6.76
CA ILE A 278 -3.51 -13.65 -6.73
C ILE A 278 -4.76 -13.48 -5.84
N PRO A 279 -4.71 -12.64 -4.80
CA PRO A 279 -5.87 -12.40 -3.96
C PRO A 279 -7.03 -11.84 -4.78
N LYS A 280 -8.25 -12.32 -4.49
CA LYS A 280 -9.48 -11.87 -5.15
C LYS A 280 -9.99 -10.53 -4.60
N GLU A 281 -9.56 -10.19 -3.40
CA GLU A 281 -9.86 -8.94 -2.72
C GLU A 281 -8.59 -8.09 -2.60
N GLY A 282 -8.77 -6.80 -2.31
CA GLY A 282 -7.71 -5.83 -2.10
C GLY A 282 -8.33 -4.51 -1.63
N PRO A 283 -7.52 -3.56 -1.14
CA PRO A 283 -8.01 -2.24 -0.76
C PRO A 283 -8.75 -1.57 -1.93
N HIS A 284 -9.80 -0.81 -1.63
CA HIS A 284 -10.58 -0.08 -2.61
C HIS A 284 -9.70 0.90 -3.41
N GLY A 285 -9.83 0.87 -4.73
CA GLY A 285 -9.06 1.76 -5.62
C GLY A 285 -7.60 1.35 -5.82
N ALA A 286 -7.14 0.26 -5.19
CA ALA A 286 -5.82 -0.30 -5.47
C ALA A 286 -5.74 -0.81 -6.92
N LEU A 287 -4.58 -0.63 -7.54
CA LEU A 287 -4.30 -1.22 -8.84
C LEU A 287 -4.21 -2.74 -8.72
N PRO A 288 -4.61 -3.50 -9.77
CA PRO A 288 -4.30 -4.92 -9.86
C PRO A 288 -2.81 -5.17 -9.66
N TYR A 289 -2.47 -6.25 -8.94
CA TYR A 289 -1.09 -6.58 -8.55
C TYR A 289 -0.07 -6.46 -9.69
N TRP A 290 -0.33 -7.13 -10.82
CA TRP A 290 0.59 -7.11 -11.96
C TRP A 290 0.72 -5.73 -12.61
N GLN A 291 -0.34 -4.92 -12.57
CA GLN A 291 -0.29 -3.56 -13.08
C GLN A 291 0.62 -2.70 -12.20
N GLN A 292 0.49 -2.81 -10.88
CA GLN A 292 1.39 -2.13 -9.94
C GLN A 292 2.85 -2.58 -10.13
N ALA A 293 3.09 -3.88 -10.26
CA ALA A 293 4.43 -4.44 -10.48
C ALA A 293 5.08 -3.90 -11.76
N VAL A 294 4.35 -3.89 -12.88
CA VAL A 294 4.85 -3.35 -14.16
C VAL A 294 5.06 -1.84 -14.10
N TYR A 295 4.16 -1.10 -13.46
CA TYR A 295 4.31 0.35 -13.28
C TYR A 295 5.55 0.68 -12.47
N MET A 296 5.83 -0.05 -11.40
CA MET A 296 7.03 0.16 -10.60
C MET A 296 8.29 -0.21 -11.39
N ALA A 297 8.29 -1.35 -12.09
CA ALA A 297 9.42 -1.76 -12.92
C ALA A 297 9.78 -0.72 -14.00
N ALA A 298 8.78 -0.21 -14.73
CA ALA A 298 8.95 0.84 -15.72
C ALA A 298 9.40 2.18 -15.09
N THR A 299 8.88 2.51 -13.90
CA THR A 299 9.29 3.71 -13.16
C THR A 299 10.77 3.64 -12.79
N ILE A 300 11.20 2.51 -12.23
CA ILE A 300 12.61 2.29 -11.87
C ILE A 300 13.50 2.32 -13.12
N GLU A 301 13.08 1.73 -14.23
CA GLU A 301 13.80 1.80 -15.50
C GLU A 301 14.04 3.25 -15.96
N GLY A 302 13.01 4.09 -15.88
CA GLY A 302 13.11 5.52 -16.15
C GLY A 302 14.08 6.24 -15.21
N LEU A 303 14.00 5.96 -13.90
CA LEU A 303 14.89 6.54 -12.89
C LEU A 303 16.35 6.14 -13.12
N VAL A 304 16.62 4.86 -13.35
CA VAL A 304 17.96 4.33 -13.62
C VAL A 304 18.55 4.94 -14.88
N THR A 305 17.73 5.16 -15.91
CA THR A 305 18.16 5.84 -17.14
C THR A 305 18.64 7.27 -16.87
N ALA A 306 18.06 7.96 -15.89
CA ALA A 306 18.44 9.31 -15.49
C ALA A 306 19.70 9.37 -14.61
N ILE A 307 20.13 8.26 -14.00
CA ILE A 307 21.35 8.20 -13.17
C ILE A 307 22.60 8.32 -14.07
N PRO A 308 23.62 9.12 -13.69
CA PRO A 308 24.90 9.20 -14.41
C PRO A 308 25.55 7.82 -14.59
N ARG A 309 26.19 7.58 -15.74
CA ARG A 309 26.70 6.26 -16.13
C ARG A 309 27.60 5.61 -15.07
N ASP A 310 28.45 6.39 -14.42
CA ASP A 310 29.43 5.89 -13.44
C ASP A 310 28.79 5.40 -12.13
N HIS A 311 27.53 5.78 -11.87
CA HIS A 311 26.78 5.41 -10.66
C HIS A 311 25.55 4.55 -11.00
N ARG A 312 25.40 4.17 -12.26
CA ARG A 312 24.18 3.54 -12.74
C ARG A 312 24.15 2.06 -12.34
N PRO A 313 23.12 1.58 -11.62
CA PRO A 313 22.98 0.17 -11.34
C PRO A 313 22.65 -0.63 -12.60
N SER A 314 22.80 -1.96 -12.53
CA SER A 314 22.40 -2.85 -13.62
C SER A 314 20.91 -2.68 -13.94
N PHE A 315 20.61 -2.29 -15.19
CA PHE A 315 19.24 -2.08 -15.67
C PHE A 315 18.35 -3.30 -15.42
N GLY A 316 18.84 -4.48 -15.78
CA GLY A 316 18.10 -5.72 -15.56
C GLY A 316 17.74 -5.91 -14.09
N MET A 317 18.70 -5.68 -13.17
CA MET A 317 18.49 -5.86 -11.71
C MET A 317 17.50 -4.86 -11.17
N ALA A 318 17.66 -3.58 -11.51
CA ALA A 318 16.76 -2.55 -11.04
C ALA A 318 15.31 -2.76 -11.53
N TYR A 319 15.13 -3.13 -12.81
CA TYR A 319 13.81 -3.50 -13.34
C TYR A 319 13.20 -4.67 -12.57
N LEU A 320 14.00 -5.71 -12.29
CA LEU A 320 13.55 -6.88 -11.53
C LEU A 320 13.12 -6.51 -10.11
N CYS A 321 13.87 -5.63 -9.42
CA CYS A 321 13.48 -5.10 -8.12
C CYS A 321 12.11 -4.43 -8.19
N GLY A 322 11.86 -3.61 -9.22
CA GLY A 322 10.55 -2.99 -9.42
C GLY A 322 9.44 -3.99 -9.72
N LEU A 323 9.73 -5.02 -10.51
CA LEU A 323 8.75 -6.06 -10.83
C LEU A 323 8.37 -6.90 -9.60
N LEU A 324 9.31 -7.12 -8.69
CA LEU A 324 9.12 -7.96 -7.49
C LEU A 324 8.88 -7.16 -6.20
N HIS A 325 8.88 -5.82 -6.26
CA HIS A 325 8.85 -4.95 -5.08
C HIS A 325 7.71 -5.28 -4.10
N ASN A 326 6.55 -5.63 -4.63
CA ASN A 326 5.34 -5.90 -3.84
C ASN A 326 5.06 -7.40 -3.64
N PHE A 327 6.02 -8.30 -3.90
CA PHE A 327 5.76 -9.74 -3.87
C PHE A 327 5.30 -10.25 -2.49
N GLY A 328 5.72 -9.57 -1.41
CA GLY A 328 5.24 -9.87 -0.06
C GLY A 328 3.74 -9.68 0.15
N TYR A 329 3.06 -8.88 -0.68
CA TYR A 329 1.59 -8.76 -0.66
C TYR A 329 0.90 -10.08 -1.00
N LEU A 330 1.47 -10.86 -1.94
CA LEU A 330 0.96 -12.18 -2.26
C LEU A 330 1.19 -13.17 -1.12
N ILE A 331 2.33 -13.08 -0.44
CA ILE A 331 2.65 -13.89 0.74
C ILE A 331 1.67 -13.57 1.87
N LEU A 332 1.38 -12.29 2.10
CA LEU A 332 0.43 -11.83 3.10
C LEU A 332 -0.96 -12.44 2.86
N ALA A 333 -1.42 -12.43 1.62
CA ALA A 333 -2.70 -13.01 1.22
C ALA A 333 -2.77 -14.54 1.37
N GLU A 334 -1.71 -15.25 0.98
CA GLU A 334 -1.67 -16.72 1.00
C GLU A 334 -1.47 -17.27 2.43
N VAL A 335 -0.56 -16.68 3.20
CA VAL A 335 -0.16 -17.18 4.54
C VAL A 335 -1.11 -16.69 5.63
N PHE A 336 -1.68 -15.50 5.49
CA PHE A 336 -2.56 -14.89 6.50
C PHE A 336 -3.96 -14.51 5.96
N PRO A 337 -4.73 -15.41 5.31
CA PRO A 337 -5.97 -15.01 4.62
C PRO A 337 -6.98 -14.22 5.46
N PRO A 338 -7.31 -14.61 6.72
CA PRO A 338 -8.22 -13.83 7.56
C PRO A 338 -7.68 -12.44 7.94
N TYR A 339 -6.36 -12.29 8.00
CA TYR A 339 -5.71 -11.02 8.31
C TYR A 339 -5.55 -10.17 7.05
N PHE A 340 -5.41 -10.78 5.88
CA PHE A 340 -5.40 -10.04 4.62
C PHE A 340 -6.71 -9.28 4.39
N HIS A 341 -7.86 -9.89 4.70
CA HIS A 341 -9.16 -9.20 4.70
C HIS A 341 -9.16 -7.99 5.66
N ASN A 342 -8.70 -8.18 6.90
CA ASN A 342 -8.58 -7.10 7.90
C ASN A 342 -7.59 -6.01 7.47
N TYR A 343 -6.52 -6.37 6.76
CA TYR A 343 -5.57 -5.43 6.18
C TYR A 343 -6.27 -4.55 5.14
N CYS A 344 -7.10 -5.14 4.26
CA CYS A 344 -7.84 -4.36 3.26
C CYS A 344 -8.78 -3.35 3.93
N GLU A 345 -9.55 -3.78 4.94
CA GLU A 345 -10.44 -2.90 5.70
C GLU A 345 -9.68 -1.80 6.45
N LEU A 346 -8.54 -2.12 7.08
CA LEU A 346 -7.71 -1.11 7.74
C LEU A 346 -7.10 -0.13 6.76
N ALA A 347 -6.63 -0.59 5.60
CA ALA A 347 -6.09 0.28 4.56
C ALA A 347 -7.16 1.24 4.02
N ASP A 348 -8.40 0.75 3.81
CA ASP A 348 -9.51 1.56 3.32
C ASP A 348 -10.01 2.60 4.33
N THR A 349 -9.92 2.27 5.63
CA THR A 349 -10.23 3.21 6.72
C THR A 349 -9.08 4.16 7.02
N ASN A 350 -7.88 3.92 6.51
CA ASN A 350 -6.68 4.70 6.75
C ASN A 350 -5.90 5.04 5.47
N PRO A 351 -6.51 5.68 4.46
CA PRO A 351 -5.87 5.96 3.18
C PRO A 351 -4.67 6.93 3.28
N HIS A 352 -4.53 7.65 4.40
CA HIS A 352 -3.43 8.57 4.70
C HIS A 352 -2.20 7.86 5.30
N VAL A 353 -2.32 6.57 5.61
CA VAL A 353 -1.29 5.78 6.29
C VAL A 353 -0.59 4.88 5.30
N ASP A 354 0.73 4.79 5.39
CA ASP A 354 1.53 3.86 4.58
C ASP A 354 1.20 2.40 4.94
N HIS A 355 1.26 1.51 3.96
CA HIS A 355 0.91 0.09 4.17
C HIS A 355 1.78 -0.57 5.26
N GLN A 356 3.03 -0.14 5.44
CA GLN A 356 3.90 -0.71 6.46
C GLN A 356 3.34 -0.53 7.87
N ALA A 357 2.81 0.65 8.19
CA ALA A 357 2.25 0.91 9.51
C ALA A 357 0.97 0.10 9.76
N VAL A 358 0.14 -0.08 8.73
CA VAL A 358 -1.06 -0.93 8.79
C VAL A 358 -0.67 -2.40 9.04
N GLU A 359 0.32 -2.90 8.34
CA GLU A 359 0.80 -4.28 8.46
C GLU A 359 1.47 -4.54 9.81
N ARG A 360 2.33 -3.62 10.28
CA ARG A 360 2.93 -3.70 11.62
C ARG A 360 1.87 -3.66 12.71
N HIS A 361 0.85 -2.80 12.58
CA HIS A 361 -0.25 -2.77 13.54
C HIS A 361 -1.02 -4.10 13.58
N LEU A 362 -1.23 -4.72 12.43
CA LEU A 362 -2.05 -5.93 12.32
C LEU A 362 -1.29 -7.22 12.68
N LEU A 363 -0.04 -7.35 12.23
CA LEU A 363 0.75 -8.59 12.27
C LEU A 363 2.13 -8.43 12.91
N GLY A 364 2.59 -7.20 13.13
CA GLY A 364 3.95 -6.93 13.63
C GLY A 364 5.07 -7.15 12.60
N VAL A 365 4.71 -7.43 11.34
CA VAL A 365 5.67 -7.60 10.23
C VAL A 365 5.12 -6.94 8.97
N THR A 366 6.00 -6.54 8.05
CA THR A 366 5.62 -5.95 6.77
C THR A 366 5.78 -6.92 5.60
N ARG A 367 5.14 -6.59 4.47
CA ARG A 367 5.32 -7.29 3.21
C ARG A 367 6.77 -7.22 2.71
N GLU A 368 7.52 -6.16 3.00
CA GLU A 368 8.93 -6.06 2.60
C GLU A 368 9.78 -7.11 3.30
N GLN A 369 9.54 -7.33 4.61
CA GLN A 369 10.20 -8.39 5.37
C GLN A 369 9.86 -9.77 4.81
N LEU A 370 8.57 -10.03 4.58
CA LEU A 370 8.09 -11.31 4.03
C LEU A 370 8.66 -11.55 2.63
N GLY A 371 8.61 -10.54 1.75
CA GLY A 371 9.10 -10.61 0.38
C GLY A 371 10.60 -10.84 0.31
N ALA A 372 11.38 -10.07 1.05
CA ALA A 372 12.84 -10.21 1.09
C ALA A 372 13.28 -11.56 1.67
N ALA A 373 12.62 -12.01 2.74
CA ALA A 373 12.90 -13.33 3.32
C ALA A 373 12.64 -14.45 2.30
N LEU A 374 11.56 -14.37 1.53
CA LEU A 374 11.29 -15.34 0.46
C LEU A 374 12.31 -15.28 -0.67
N MET A 375 12.68 -14.07 -1.13
CA MET A 375 13.70 -13.93 -2.17
C MET A 375 15.05 -14.51 -1.72
N SER A 376 15.43 -14.30 -0.45
CA SER A 376 16.62 -14.91 0.13
C SER A 376 16.55 -16.44 0.14
N LEU A 377 15.42 -17.01 0.55
CA LEU A 377 15.17 -18.46 0.52
C LEU A 377 15.28 -19.04 -0.90
N TRP A 378 14.80 -18.31 -1.90
CA TRP A 378 14.91 -18.68 -3.32
C TRP A 378 16.29 -18.43 -3.93
N SER A 379 17.28 -18.02 -3.15
CA SER A 379 18.64 -17.73 -3.61
C SER A 379 18.66 -16.66 -4.72
N MET A 380 17.78 -15.67 -4.61
CA MET A 380 17.76 -14.52 -5.51
C MET A 380 19.01 -13.64 -5.29
N PRO A 381 19.41 -12.84 -6.29
CA PRO A 381 20.50 -11.88 -6.14
C PRO A 381 20.29 -10.96 -4.93
N GLU A 382 21.36 -10.67 -4.20
CA GLU A 382 21.33 -9.87 -2.98
C GLU A 382 20.76 -8.47 -3.24
N GLU A 383 21.02 -7.89 -4.41
CA GLU A 383 20.49 -6.60 -4.83
C GLU A 383 18.96 -6.58 -4.87
N VAL A 384 18.34 -7.71 -5.23
CA VAL A 384 16.87 -7.85 -5.21
C VAL A 384 16.37 -8.00 -3.79
N VAL A 385 17.02 -8.83 -2.97
CA VAL A 385 16.65 -9.05 -1.56
C VAL A 385 16.70 -7.72 -0.79
N VAL A 386 17.82 -7.01 -0.89
CA VAL A 386 18.03 -5.72 -0.23
C VAL A 386 17.11 -4.65 -0.80
N GLY A 387 16.98 -4.57 -2.13
CA GLY A 387 16.10 -3.60 -2.79
C GLY A 387 14.65 -3.73 -2.35
N LEU A 388 14.15 -4.96 -2.19
CA LEU A 388 12.81 -5.21 -1.66
C LEU A 388 12.71 -4.87 -0.17
N ARG A 389 13.70 -5.25 0.64
CA ARG A 389 13.65 -5.04 2.10
C ARG A 389 13.68 -3.57 2.50
N GLN A 390 14.44 -2.76 1.75
CA GLN A 390 14.78 -1.38 2.13
C GLN A 390 14.05 -0.32 1.30
N GLN A 391 13.11 -0.71 0.43
CA GLN A 391 12.39 0.22 -0.47
C GLN A 391 11.65 1.36 0.26
N CYS A 392 11.21 1.13 1.51
CA CYS A 392 10.54 2.14 2.33
C CYS A 392 11.48 2.84 3.33
N ASN A 393 12.78 2.52 3.32
CA ASN A 393 13.79 3.16 4.16
C ASN A 393 14.63 4.13 3.33
N PRO A 394 14.28 5.43 3.27
CA PRO A 394 15.03 6.41 2.49
C PRO A 394 16.43 6.71 3.04
N HIS A 395 16.75 6.20 4.24
CA HIS A 395 18.03 6.40 4.92
C HIS A 395 18.96 5.19 4.84
N TYR A 396 18.55 4.14 4.11
CA TYR A 396 19.41 2.99 3.84
C TYR A 396 20.63 3.41 3.00
N GLN A 397 21.82 2.96 3.40
CA GLN A 397 23.11 3.30 2.76
C GLN A 397 23.80 2.09 2.19
#